data_AF-D9QD78-F1
#
_entry.id   AF-D9QD78-F1
#
_cell.length_a   1.000
_cell.length_b   1.000
_cell.length_c   1.000
_cell.angle_alpha   90.00
_cell.angle_beta   90.00
_cell.angle_gamma   90.00
#
_symmetry.space_group_name_H-M   'P 1'
#
loop_
_entity.id
_entity.type
_entity.pdbx_description
1 polymer ?
#
loop_
_entity_poly.entity_id
_entity_poly.type
_entity_poly.pdbx_seq_one_letter_code
_entity_poly.pdbx_strand_id
1 'polypeptide(L)'
;MTSIIQRTYLAEAEFIVEVASDTHGELLRDALRAPKFSTYLGRKAFAPAFPFFLGATADVDVLHRIPACDLSGTKRDTARVQIHHRSAGLQTSAEHINVPAVQERSDWLEKTKALFT
;
A
#
# COMPACT_ATOMS: atom_id res chain seq x y z
N MET A 1 -39.48 -10.28 9.55
CA MET A 1 -38.44 -10.39 10.58
C MET A 1 -37.24 -9.60 10.10
N THR A 2 -36.80 -8.59 10.84
CA THR A 2 -35.66 -7.74 10.47
C THR A 2 -34.48 -8.11 11.36
N SER A 3 -33.29 -8.31 10.76
CA SER A 3 -32.05 -8.56 11.49
C SER A 3 -31.14 -7.34 11.38
N ILE A 4 -30.54 -6.93 12.50
CA ILE A 4 -29.64 -5.78 12.59
C ILE A 4 -28.22 -6.30 12.83
N ILE A 5 -27.25 -5.80 12.05
CA ILE A 5 -25.84 -6.15 12.16
C ILE A 5 -25.01 -4.88 12.32
N GLN A 6 -24.18 -4.82 13.36
CA GLN A 6 -23.19 -3.76 13.56
C GLN A 6 -21.80 -4.23 13.14
N ARG A 7 -21.08 -3.39 12.40
CA ARG A 7 -19.78 -3.70 11.80
C ARG A 7 -18.84 -2.51 11.99
N THR A 8 -17.60 -2.77 12.37
CA THR A 8 -16.56 -1.77 12.60
C THR A 8 -15.61 -1.72 11.40
N TYR A 9 -15.19 -0.51 11.01
CA TYR A 9 -14.30 -0.27 9.87
C TYR A 9 -13.23 0.76 10.23
N LEU A 10 -12.12 0.75 9.49
CA LEU A 10 -11.12 1.81 9.51
C LEU A 10 -11.50 2.87 8.47
N ALA A 11 -11.54 4.14 8.89
CA ALA A 11 -11.76 5.27 8.00
C ALA A 11 -10.43 6.01 7.78
N GLU A 12 -10.25 6.57 6.58
CA GLU A 12 -9.06 7.37 6.20
C GLU A 12 -7.73 6.64 6.38
N ALA A 13 -7.74 5.31 6.38
CA ALA A 13 -6.55 4.48 6.48
C ALA A 13 -5.99 4.15 5.09
N GLU A 14 -4.68 4.24 4.95
CA GLU A 14 -3.94 3.87 3.74
C GLU A 14 -2.83 2.89 4.09
N PHE A 15 -2.64 1.87 3.24
CA PHE A 15 -1.60 0.88 3.39
C PHE A 15 -0.91 0.66 2.05
N ILE A 16 0.42 0.60 2.09
CA ILE A 16 1.25 0.15 0.98
C ILE A 16 1.80 -1.21 1.40
N VAL A 17 1.64 -2.20 0.53
CA VAL A 17 1.96 -3.60 0.84
C VAL A 17 2.91 -4.12 -0.22
N GLU A 18 4.06 -4.62 0.23
CA GLU A 18 4.92 -5.47 -0.57
C GLU A 18 4.52 -6.94 -0.36
N VAL A 19 4.48 -7.69 -1.46
CA VAL A 19 4.23 -9.13 -1.44
C VAL A 19 5.39 -9.81 -2.14
N ALA A 20 6.23 -10.49 -1.36
CA ALA A 20 7.34 -11.29 -1.88
C ALA A 20 6.93 -12.78 -1.98
N SER A 21 7.31 -13.42 -3.08
CA SER A 21 7.14 -14.86 -3.25
C SER A 21 8.21 -15.44 -4.18
N ASP A 22 9.00 -16.37 -3.67
CA ASP A 22 10.06 -17.05 -4.43
C ASP A 22 9.51 -17.91 -5.57
N THR A 23 8.24 -18.34 -5.47
CA THR A 23 7.64 -19.32 -6.40
C THR A 23 6.59 -18.71 -7.33
N HIS A 24 5.85 -17.69 -6.86
CA HIS A 24 4.64 -17.22 -7.55
C HIS A 24 4.64 -15.72 -7.90
N GLY A 25 5.78 -15.04 -7.82
CA GLY A 25 5.87 -13.59 -8.07
C GLY A 25 5.29 -13.15 -9.43
N GLU A 26 5.67 -13.83 -10.51
CA GLU A 26 5.17 -13.55 -11.87
C GLU A 26 3.65 -13.73 -11.99
N LEU A 27 3.13 -14.84 -11.43
CA LEU A 27 1.70 -15.13 -11.44
C LEU A 27 0.90 -14.07 -10.68
N LEU A 28 1.41 -13.65 -9.52
CA LEU A 28 0.77 -12.60 -8.69
C LEU A 28 0.76 -11.26 -9.44
N ARG A 29 1.90 -10.87 -10.04
CA ARG A 29 2.01 -9.64 -10.84
C ARG A 29 0.97 -9.60 -11.95
N ASP A 30 0.85 -10.68 -12.72
CA ASP A 30 -0.05 -10.73 -13.87
C ASP A 30 -1.52 -10.72 -13.43
N ALA A 31 -1.85 -11.45 -12.37
CA ALA A 31 -3.20 -11.46 -11.80
C ALA A 31 -3.62 -10.10 -11.19
N LEU A 32 -2.69 -9.36 -10.60
CA LEU A 32 -2.95 -8.03 -10.02
C LEU A 32 -3.02 -6.93 -11.09
N ARG A 33 -2.26 -7.06 -12.18
CA ARG A 33 -2.33 -6.14 -13.32
C ARG A 33 -3.64 -6.26 -14.10
N ALA A 34 -4.20 -7.46 -14.20
CA ALA A 34 -5.46 -7.72 -14.92
C ALA A 34 -6.39 -8.61 -14.07
N PRO A 35 -7.01 -8.06 -13.00
CA PRO A 35 -7.78 -8.85 -12.06
C PRO A 35 -9.08 -9.39 -12.69
N LYS A 36 -9.31 -10.70 -12.55
CA LYS A 36 -10.54 -11.36 -13.03
C LYS A 36 -11.78 -10.99 -12.22
N PHE A 37 -11.59 -10.60 -10.96
CA PHE A 37 -12.65 -10.17 -10.05
C PHE A 37 -12.40 -8.73 -9.62
N SER A 38 -13.47 -8.01 -9.28
CA SER A 38 -13.35 -6.66 -8.73
C SER A 38 -12.50 -6.67 -7.46
N THR A 39 -11.49 -5.81 -7.40
CA THR A 39 -10.66 -5.59 -6.21
C THR A 39 -11.42 -4.74 -5.18
N TYR A 40 -11.29 -5.08 -3.90
CA TYR A 40 -11.96 -4.37 -2.80
C TYR A 40 -11.15 -4.46 -1.50
N LEU A 41 -11.38 -3.52 -0.58
CA LEU A 41 -10.69 -3.43 0.70
C LEU A 41 -11.52 -4.09 1.81
N GLY A 42 -11.33 -5.41 1.98
CA GLY A 42 -12.03 -6.23 2.97
C GLY A 42 -13.48 -6.55 2.61
N ARG A 43 -14.26 -5.59 2.11
CA ARG A 43 -15.63 -5.80 1.61
C ARG A 43 -15.88 -5.08 0.29
N LYS A 44 -16.74 -5.68 -0.54
CA LYS A 44 -17.12 -5.17 -1.87
C LYS A 44 -17.69 -3.74 -1.87
N ALA A 45 -18.22 -3.26 -0.74
CA ALA A 45 -18.69 -1.89 -0.59
C ALA A 45 -17.55 -0.84 -0.55
N PHE A 46 -16.30 -1.27 -0.36
CA PHE A 46 -15.12 -0.39 -0.27
C PHE A 46 -14.20 -0.63 -1.47
N ALA A 47 -14.41 0.16 -2.52
CA ALA A 47 -13.52 0.17 -3.68
C ALA A 47 -12.18 0.86 -3.34
N PRO A 48 -11.06 0.42 -3.93
CA PRO A 48 -9.79 1.13 -3.80
C PRO A 48 -9.89 2.55 -4.38
N ALA A 49 -9.38 3.55 -3.66
CA ALA A 49 -9.42 4.96 -4.08
C ALA A 49 -8.30 5.34 -5.07
N PHE A 50 -7.27 4.49 -5.20
CA PHE A 50 -6.13 4.63 -6.11
C PHE A 50 -5.76 3.24 -6.67
N PRO A 51 -4.84 3.15 -7.66
CA PRO A 51 -4.51 1.87 -8.29
C PRO A 51 -4.19 0.78 -7.27
N PHE A 52 -4.91 -0.35 -7.36
CA PHE A 52 -4.75 -1.47 -6.43
C PHE A 52 -3.38 -2.15 -6.54
N PHE A 53 -2.73 -2.03 -7.70
CA PHE A 53 -1.40 -2.55 -7.99
C PHE A 53 -0.50 -1.40 -8.44
N LEU A 54 0.55 -1.10 -7.66
CA LEU A 54 1.48 0.00 -7.93
C LEU A 54 2.61 -0.41 -8.88
N GLY A 55 3.07 -1.67 -8.81
CA GLY A 55 4.13 -2.18 -9.65
C GLY A 55 4.80 -3.43 -9.07
N ALA A 56 5.77 -3.97 -9.80
CA ALA A 56 6.63 -5.06 -9.36
C ALA A 56 8.08 -4.68 -9.65
N THR A 57 8.97 -5.03 -8.74
CA THR A 57 10.41 -4.78 -8.86
C THR A 57 11.17 -5.88 -8.13
N ALA A 58 12.43 -6.10 -8.52
CA ALA A 58 13.36 -6.96 -7.79
C ALA A 58 14.09 -6.22 -6.65
N ASP A 59 13.87 -4.91 -6.55
CA ASP A 59 14.48 -4.05 -5.53
C ASP A 59 13.77 -4.24 -4.18
N VAL A 60 14.48 -4.87 -3.24
CA VAL A 60 13.98 -5.22 -1.90
C VAL A 60 13.81 -4.01 -0.96
N ASP A 61 14.39 -2.86 -1.32
CA ASP A 61 14.33 -1.63 -0.52
C ASP A 61 13.38 -0.60 -1.16
N VAL A 62 12.50 -1.04 -2.08
CA VAL A 62 11.57 -0.14 -2.76
C VAL A 62 10.60 0.53 -1.77
N LEU A 63 10.11 -0.20 -0.76
CA LEU A 63 9.21 0.34 0.26
C LEU A 63 9.83 1.54 0.99
N HIS A 64 11.14 1.53 1.23
CA HIS A 64 11.86 2.61 1.93
C HIS A 64 12.03 3.88 1.09
N ARG A 65 11.69 3.83 -0.21
CA ARG A 65 11.79 4.96 -1.13
C ARG A 65 10.45 5.50 -1.60
N ILE A 66 9.36 4.77 -1.36
CA ILE A 66 8.02 5.26 -1.70
C ILE A 66 7.71 6.48 -0.82
N PRO A 67 7.43 7.65 -1.42
CA PRO A 67 7.15 8.86 -0.66
C PRO A 67 5.87 8.71 0.17
N ALA A 68 5.77 9.44 1.27
CA ALA A 68 4.50 9.61 1.98
C ALA A 68 3.83 10.93 1.57
N CYS A 69 2.51 10.91 1.40
CA CYS A 69 1.74 12.12 1.15
C CYS A 69 1.40 12.80 2.48
N ASP A 70 2.10 13.89 2.81
CA ASP A 70 1.84 14.67 4.03
C ASP A 70 0.75 15.72 3.74
N LEU A 71 -0.50 15.37 4.08
CA LEU A 71 -1.66 16.25 3.93
C LEU A 71 -1.81 17.24 5.10
N SER A 72 -0.88 17.29 6.05
CA SER A 72 -0.96 18.21 7.20
C SER A 72 -0.74 19.68 6.83
N GLY A 73 -0.37 19.97 5.58
CA GLY A 73 -0.14 21.32 5.07
C GLY A 73 1.18 21.97 5.52
N THR A 74 1.98 21.27 6.34
CA THR A 74 3.34 21.71 6.69
C THR A 74 4.31 21.13 5.69
N LYS A 75 5.03 21.98 4.95
CA LYS A 75 6.11 21.51 4.08
C LYS A 75 7.20 20.83 4.90
N ARG A 76 7.40 19.55 4.65
CA ARG A 76 8.50 18.73 5.15
C ARG A 76 9.15 18.02 3.99
N ASP A 77 10.45 17.81 4.08
CA ASP A 77 11.20 17.05 3.07
C ASP A 77 11.08 15.53 3.30
N THR A 78 10.85 15.12 4.56
CA THR A 78 10.71 13.72 4.95
C THR A 78 9.50 13.50 5.86
N ALA A 79 8.88 12.33 5.73
CA ALA A 79 7.80 11.85 6.58
C ALA A 79 8.22 10.57 7.30
N ARG A 80 7.79 10.44 8.56
CA ARG A 80 8.03 9.24 9.35
C ARG A 80 6.90 8.25 9.11
N VAL A 81 7.22 7.07 8.63
CA VAL A 81 6.26 5.97 8.41
C VAL A 81 6.66 4.75 9.23
N GLN A 82 5.68 3.88 9.47
CA GLN A 82 5.88 2.62 10.16
C GLN A 82 5.80 1.47 9.15
N ILE A 83 6.85 0.65 9.11
CA ILE A 83 6.85 -0.59 8.33
C ILE A 83 6.57 -1.76 9.27
N HIS A 84 5.65 -2.62 8.86
CA HIS A 84 5.30 -3.84 9.57
C HIS A 84 5.77 -5.05 8.78
N HIS A 85 6.70 -5.81 9.35
CA HIS A 85 7.20 -7.03 8.74
C HIS A 85 6.36 -8.22 9.20
N ARG A 86 5.78 -8.95 8.25
CA ARG A 86 4.90 -10.09 8.49
C ARG A 86 5.43 -11.30 7.72
N SER A 87 5.76 -12.37 8.44
CA SER A 87 6.13 -13.66 7.86
C SER A 87 5.45 -14.78 8.63
N ALA A 88 5.12 -15.88 7.95
CA ALA A 88 4.44 -17.01 8.57
C ALA A 88 5.28 -17.60 9.72
N GLY A 89 4.70 -17.71 10.91
CA GLY A 89 5.36 -18.29 12.08
C GLY A 89 6.34 -17.38 12.83
N LEU A 90 6.55 -16.14 12.37
CA LEU A 90 7.42 -15.17 13.04
C LEU A 90 6.61 -14.09 13.77
N GLN A 91 7.18 -13.56 14.85
CA GLN A 91 6.62 -12.38 15.50
C GLN A 91 6.67 -11.19 14.55
N THR A 92 5.61 -10.39 14.58
CA THR A 92 5.56 -9.14 13.82
C THR A 92 6.50 -8.14 14.44
N SER A 93 7.47 -7.67 13.67
CA SER A 93 8.28 -6.52 14.03
C SER A 93 7.73 -5.26 13.36
N ALA A 94 7.95 -4.13 14.00
CA ALA A 94 7.70 -2.84 13.41
C ALA A 94 8.94 -1.97 13.53
N GLU A 95 9.23 -1.24 12.46
CA GLU A 95 10.30 -0.26 12.43
C GLU A 95 9.75 1.08 11.96
N HIS A 96 10.43 2.15 12.37
CA HIS A 96 10.15 3.49 11.88
C HIS A 96 11.23 3.91 10.91
N ILE A 97 10.81 4.38 9.75
CA ILE A 97 11.72 4.90 8.73
C ILE A 97 11.30 6.31 8.33
N ASN A 98 12.24 7.06 7.77
CA ASN A 98 11.96 8.34 7.13
C ASN A 98 11.96 8.12 5.62
N VAL A 99 10.87 8.49 4.96
CA VAL A 99 10.72 8.46 3.51
C VAL A 99 10.57 9.89 2.98
N PRO A 100 10.81 10.15 1.69
CA PRO A 100 10.53 11.45 1.11
C PRO A 100 9.06 11.85 1.34
N ALA A 101 8.80 13.12 1.62
CA ALA A 101 7.45 13.65 1.76
C ALA A 101 7.03 14.41 0.50
N VAL A 102 5.77 14.26 0.13
CA VAL A 102 5.13 15.00 -0.96
C VAL A 102 3.83 15.61 -0.47
N GLN A 103 3.44 16.74 -1.06
CA GLN A 103 2.29 17.54 -0.62
C GLN A 103 1.03 17.27 -1.46
N GLU A 104 1.20 16.66 -2.64
CA GLU A 104 0.11 16.40 -3.58
C GLU A 104 0.08 14.92 -3.98
N ARG A 105 -1.13 14.38 -4.15
CA ARG A 105 -1.32 12.98 -4.55
C ARG A 105 -0.88 12.71 -5.99
N SER A 106 -0.96 13.72 -6.87
CA SER A 106 -0.43 13.67 -8.23
C SER A 106 1.08 13.41 -8.23
N ASP A 107 1.84 14.22 -7.47
CA ASP A 107 3.29 14.09 -7.31
C ASP A 107 3.66 12.76 -6.65
N TRP A 108 2.88 12.35 -5.63
CA TRP A 108 3.04 11.01 -5.03
C TRP A 108 2.94 9.89 -6.07
N LEU A 109 1.92 9.94 -6.94
CA LEU A 109 1.69 8.89 -7.93
C LEU A 109 2.79 8.87 -8.99
N GLU A 110 3.25 10.04 -9.44
CA GLU A 110 4.33 10.16 -10.42
C GLU A 110 5.65 9.60 -9.90
N LYS A 111 6.07 10.05 -8.70
CA LYS A 111 7.30 9.57 -8.04
C LYS A 111 7.24 8.09 -7.71
N THR A 112 6.09 7.61 -7.23
CA THR A 112 5.90 6.19 -6.91
C THR A 112 6.00 5.34 -8.18
N LYS A 113 5.37 5.76 -9.28
CA LYS A 113 5.44 5.05 -10.56
C LYS A 113 6.87 4.94 -11.09
N ALA A 114 7.68 5.98 -10.92
CA ALA A 114 9.08 5.98 -11.34
C ALA A 114 9.95 4.92 -10.62
N LEU A 115 9.51 4.40 -9.47
CA LEU A 115 10.22 3.33 -8.75
C LEU A 115 9.99 1.93 -9.36
N PHE A 116 8.99 1.78 -10.22
CA PHE A 116 8.59 0.50 -10.81
C PHE A 116 8.73 0.46 -12.34
N THR A 117 9.43 1.44 -12.92
CA THR A 117 9.68 1.57 -14.36
C THR A 117 11.14 1.23 -14.66
#